data_AF-A0A630MPL8-F1
#
_entry.id   AF-A0A630MPL8-F1
#
_cell.length_a   1.000
_cell.length_b   1.000
_cell.length_c   1.000
_cell.angle_alpha   90.00
_cell.angle_beta   90.00
_cell.angle_gamma   90.00
#
_symmetry.space_group_name_H-M   'P 1'
#
loop_
_entity.id
_entity.type
_entity.pdbx_description
1 polymer ?
#
loop_
_entity_poly.entity_id
_entity_poly.type
_entity_poly.pdbx_seq_one_letter_code
_entity_poly.pdbx_strand_id
1 'polypeptide(L)'
;MLASLGGLVSCAAKVHFKEEGNAMNELIANHDFDFRQLVTAAEGQPVTDTFQIAKAFGKRHADVLRALKNCHCSEDFRRAHFCVSEKINNLGIFDKKQIYYRMDFSGFVMLVMGFNGAKADAVKEAYINAFNWMSAELRKYSESYEAERNAIMLEYMKEKDVASMSGRLLNRWGKIKKPQLLARIGRLEQHGQTVIPGLTN
;
A
#
# COMPACT_ATOMS: atom_id res chain seq x y z
N MET A 1 34.45 32.86 -35.60
CA MET A 1 33.16 33.35 -36.15
C MET A 1 32.04 32.58 -35.49
N LEU A 2 31.07 33.32 -34.91
CA LEU A 2 29.70 32.92 -34.51
C LEU A 2 29.60 31.92 -33.33
N ALA A 3 29.29 32.39 -32.10
CA ALA A 3 27.93 32.62 -31.55
C ALA A 3 27.15 31.29 -31.42
N SER A 4 26.62 30.85 -30.27
CA SER A 4 25.68 31.55 -29.40
C SER A 4 25.37 30.69 -28.16
N LEU A 5 25.45 31.31 -26.98
CA LEU A 5 24.51 31.29 -25.83
C LEU A 5 23.69 30.04 -25.51
N GLY A 6 23.71 29.66 -24.22
CA GLY A 6 22.60 28.92 -23.60
C GLY A 6 23.00 28.12 -22.37
N GLY A 7 23.28 28.79 -21.25
CA GLY A 7 23.20 28.13 -19.95
C GLY A 7 21.75 27.76 -19.61
N LEU A 8 21.57 26.75 -18.75
CA LEU A 8 20.49 26.58 -17.76
C LEU A 8 20.74 25.21 -17.08
N VAL A 9 21.38 25.22 -15.92
CA VAL A 9 20.75 25.16 -14.59
C VAL A 9 20.30 23.75 -14.22
N SER A 10 21.01 23.24 -13.21
CA SER A 10 20.67 22.11 -12.34
C SER A 10 19.17 22.05 -12.02
N CYS A 11 18.52 20.93 -12.34
CA CYS A 11 17.22 20.56 -11.79
C CYS A 11 17.40 19.38 -10.82
N ALA A 12 18.13 19.62 -9.73
CA ALA A 12 17.81 18.96 -8.48
C ALA A 12 16.46 19.53 -8.03
N ALA A 13 15.37 18.81 -8.31
CA ALA A 13 14.06 19.12 -7.74
C ALA A 13 14.11 18.80 -6.24
N LYS A 14 14.70 19.74 -5.49
CA LYS A 14 14.56 19.84 -4.04
C LYS A 14 13.11 20.25 -3.83
N VAL A 15 12.25 19.25 -3.66
CA VAL A 15 10.85 19.46 -3.32
C VAL A 15 10.88 20.08 -1.92
N HIS A 16 10.85 21.41 -1.88
CA HIS A 16 10.54 22.14 -0.67
C HIS A 16 9.09 21.81 -0.34
N PHE A 17 8.91 20.72 0.41
CA PHE A 17 7.72 20.55 1.24
C PHE A 17 7.74 21.70 2.22
N LYS A 18 6.99 22.74 1.87
CA LYS A 18 6.59 23.78 2.78
C LYS A 18 5.79 23.06 3.86
N GLU A 19 6.39 22.91 5.04
CA GLU A 19 5.62 22.61 6.24
C GLU A 19 4.64 23.77 6.41
N GLU A 20 3.41 23.58 5.93
CA GLU A 20 2.28 24.37 6.35
C GLU A 20 1.96 23.95 7.78
N GLY A 21 2.85 24.38 8.67
CA GLY A 21 2.54 24.49 10.07
C GLY A 21 1.36 25.44 10.22
N ASN A 22 0.38 24.95 10.99
CA ASN A 22 -0.46 25.76 11.86
C ASN A 22 -1.76 26.35 11.27
N ALA A 23 -2.62 25.46 10.77
CA ALA A 23 -4.09 25.68 10.86
C ALA A 23 -4.82 24.53 11.60
N MET A 24 -4.14 23.38 11.82
CA MET A 24 -4.70 22.21 12.50
C MET A 24 -4.31 22.12 13.98
N ASN A 25 -3.72 23.18 14.55
CA ASN A 25 -3.31 23.25 15.96
C ASN A 25 -4.08 24.31 16.77
N GLU A 26 -4.96 25.08 16.14
CA GLU A 26 -5.75 26.15 16.80
C GLU A 26 -7.21 25.75 17.11
N LEU A 27 -7.50 24.44 17.17
CA LEU A 27 -8.71 23.91 17.82
C LEU A 27 -8.38 23.08 19.07
N ILE A 28 -7.18 23.28 19.61
CA ILE A 28 -6.77 22.80 20.93
C ILE A 28 -7.19 23.85 21.95
N ALA A 29 -8.49 23.93 22.23
CA ALA A 29 -8.96 24.70 23.37
C ALA A 29 -10.02 23.97 24.21
N ASN A 30 -10.37 22.70 23.88
CA ASN A 30 -11.16 21.77 24.70
C ASN A 30 -11.09 20.31 24.17
N HIS A 31 -9.92 19.70 23.95
CA HIS A 31 -9.83 18.34 23.36
C HIS A 31 -8.78 17.43 24.02
N ASP A 32 -9.18 16.66 25.04
CA ASP A 32 -8.40 15.58 25.65
C ASP A 32 -8.41 14.26 24.83
N PHE A 33 -8.77 14.30 23.53
CA PHE A 33 -8.96 13.09 22.72
C PHE A 33 -8.28 13.21 21.35
N ASP A 34 -7.20 12.44 21.14
CA ASP A 34 -6.57 12.28 19.83
C ASP A 34 -7.45 11.37 18.96
N PHE A 35 -8.04 11.95 17.92
CA PHE A 35 -8.96 11.24 17.02
C PHE A 35 -8.28 10.06 16.30
N ARG A 36 -6.94 10.06 16.15
CA ARG A 36 -6.20 8.95 15.53
C ARG A 36 -6.27 7.67 16.33
N GLN A 37 -6.54 7.77 17.64
CA GLN A 37 -6.63 6.60 18.54
C GLN A 37 -8.03 5.96 18.55
N LEU A 38 -9.01 6.58 17.87
CA LEU A 38 -10.39 6.09 17.81
C LEU A 38 -10.56 4.88 16.90
N VAL A 39 -9.70 4.77 15.88
CA VAL A 39 -9.79 3.78 14.81
C VAL A 39 -8.47 3.04 14.71
N THR A 40 -8.56 1.73 14.50
CA THR A 40 -7.42 0.83 14.34
C THR A 40 -7.47 0.15 12.98
N ALA A 41 -6.34 -0.32 12.47
CA ALA A 41 -6.31 -1.12 11.25
C ALA A 41 -6.44 -2.60 11.60
N ALA A 42 -7.41 -3.29 10.99
CA ALA A 42 -7.51 -4.75 11.00
C ALA A 42 -7.76 -5.24 9.58
N GLU A 43 -6.95 -6.20 9.10
CA GLU A 43 -7.10 -6.80 7.77
C GLU A 43 -7.12 -5.76 6.63
N GLY A 44 -6.35 -4.68 6.78
CA GLY A 44 -6.30 -3.60 5.79
C GLY A 44 -7.55 -2.71 5.77
N GLN A 45 -8.43 -2.83 6.76
CA GLN A 45 -9.62 -1.99 6.91
C GLN A 45 -9.59 -1.20 8.22
N PRO A 46 -10.13 0.03 8.23
CA PRO A 46 -10.30 0.80 9.46
C PRO A 46 -11.47 0.23 10.28
N VAL A 47 -11.20 -0.08 11.55
CA VAL A 47 -12.17 -0.66 12.48
C VAL A 47 -12.11 0.05 13.83
N THR A 48 -13.25 0.13 14.50
CA THR A 48 -13.38 0.59 15.89
C THR A 48 -13.92 -0.53 16.76
N ASP A 49 -13.75 -0.40 18.07
CA ASP A 49 -14.37 -1.29 19.05
C ASP A 49 -15.40 -0.55 19.92
N THR A 50 -16.24 -1.30 20.61
CA THR A 50 -17.22 -0.72 21.53
C THR A 50 -16.60 -0.08 22.77
N PHE A 51 -15.34 -0.39 23.10
CA PHE A 51 -14.63 0.23 24.22
C PHE A 51 -14.20 1.67 23.92
N GLN A 52 -13.64 1.92 22.74
CA GLN A 52 -13.29 3.24 22.23
C GLN A 52 -14.54 4.10 22.12
N ILE A 53 -15.64 3.54 21.59
CA ILE A 53 -16.93 4.25 21.51
C ILE A 53 -17.41 4.61 22.93
N ALA A 54 -17.38 3.68 23.88
CA ALA A 54 -17.77 3.97 25.26
C ALA A 54 -16.93 5.11 25.87
N LYS A 55 -15.61 5.08 25.66
CA LYS A 55 -14.67 6.10 26.13
C LYS A 55 -14.93 7.47 25.47
N ALA A 56 -15.07 7.51 24.15
CA ALA A 56 -15.25 8.74 23.39
C ALA A 56 -16.61 9.42 23.66
N PHE A 57 -17.69 8.64 23.79
CA PHE A 57 -19.01 9.17 24.12
C PHE A 57 -19.24 9.38 25.63
N GLY A 58 -18.26 9.04 26.48
CA GLY A 58 -18.39 9.14 27.95
C GLY A 58 -19.50 8.25 28.51
N LYS A 59 -19.75 7.09 27.90
CA LYS A 59 -20.81 6.13 28.29
C LYS A 59 -20.19 4.88 28.91
N ARG A 60 -20.97 4.14 29.70
CA ARG A 60 -20.53 2.82 30.17
C ARG A 60 -20.54 1.84 29.00
N HIS A 61 -19.55 0.94 28.95
CA HIS A 61 -19.51 -0.13 27.93
C HIS A 61 -20.81 -0.94 27.86
N ALA A 62 -21.40 -1.23 29.01
CA ALA A 62 -22.68 -1.95 29.09
C ALA A 62 -23.84 -1.20 28.38
N ASP A 63 -23.84 0.14 28.42
CA ASP A 63 -24.85 0.95 27.74
C ASP A 63 -24.66 0.92 26.22
N VAL A 64 -23.42 0.92 25.75
CA VAL A 64 -23.08 0.78 24.33
C VAL A 64 -23.48 -0.60 23.80
N LEU A 65 -23.19 -1.67 24.56
CA LEU A 65 -23.63 -3.02 24.20
C LEU A 65 -25.15 -3.15 24.15
N ARG A 66 -25.86 -2.49 25.08
CA ARG A 66 -27.32 -2.44 25.08
C ARG A 66 -27.85 -1.68 23.86
N ALA A 67 -27.26 -0.55 23.51
CA ALA A 67 -27.61 0.19 22.30
C ALA A 67 -27.39 -0.64 21.03
N LEU A 68 -26.29 -1.39 20.95
CA LEU A 68 -26.01 -2.30 19.84
C LEU A 68 -27.02 -3.45 19.74
N LYS A 69 -27.45 -4.03 20.87
CA LYS A 69 -28.49 -5.07 20.88
C LYS A 69 -29.86 -4.55 20.44
N ASN A 70 -30.18 -3.31 20.83
CA ASN A 70 -31.44 -2.65 20.51
C ASN A 70 -31.42 -1.95 19.14
N CYS A 71 -30.29 -1.95 18.43
CA CYS A 71 -30.17 -1.41 17.09
C CYS A 71 -31.09 -2.18 16.12
N HIS A 72 -31.98 -1.45 15.46
CA HIS A 72 -32.84 -1.96 14.39
C HIS A 72 -32.04 -2.07 13.10
N CYS A 73 -31.52 -3.26 12.81
CA CYS A 73 -30.87 -3.59 11.55
C CYS A 73 -31.24 -5.03 11.14
N SER A 74 -31.10 -5.36 9.86
CA SER A 74 -31.27 -6.74 9.39
C SER A 74 -30.20 -7.65 9.99
N GLU A 75 -30.50 -8.93 10.13
CA GLU A 75 -29.54 -9.90 10.66
C GLU A 75 -28.29 -10.02 9.77
N ASP A 76 -28.46 -9.91 8.45
CA ASP A 76 -27.35 -9.91 7.50
C ASP A 76 -26.42 -8.71 7.69
N PHE A 77 -26.99 -7.51 7.85
CA PHE A 77 -26.20 -6.32 8.16
C PHE A 77 -25.45 -6.50 9.48
N ARG A 78 -26.14 -7.04 10.50
CA ARG A 78 -25.53 -7.23 11.82
C ARG A 78 -24.32 -8.17 11.75
N ARG A 79 -24.44 -9.28 11.03
CA ARG A 79 -23.37 -10.26 10.83
C ARG A 79 -22.21 -9.72 10.01
N ALA A 80 -22.47 -8.85 9.03
CA ALA A 80 -21.44 -8.28 8.17
C ALA A 80 -20.59 -7.21 8.89
N HIS A 81 -21.22 -6.36 9.71
CA HIS A 81 -20.57 -5.15 10.24
C HIS A 81 -20.22 -5.23 11.72
N PHE A 82 -20.77 -6.19 12.48
CA PHE A 82 -20.46 -6.36 13.90
C PHE A 82 -19.82 -7.73 14.17
N CYS A 83 -18.53 -7.72 14.45
CA CYS A 83 -17.77 -8.92 14.80
C CYS A 83 -17.65 -9.04 16.32
N VAL A 84 -18.10 -10.15 16.89
CA VAL A 84 -17.96 -10.45 18.32
C VAL A 84 -16.49 -10.76 18.62
N SER A 85 -15.97 -10.22 19.71
CA SER A 85 -14.63 -10.52 20.22
C SER A 85 -14.65 -10.63 21.74
N GLU A 86 -13.76 -11.46 22.28
CA GLU A 86 -13.60 -11.64 23.72
C GLU A 86 -12.28 -11.01 24.17
N LYS A 87 -12.32 -10.30 25.29
CA LYS A 87 -11.13 -9.82 25.99
C LYS A 87 -11.12 -10.42 27.40
N ILE A 88 -9.99 -10.99 27.79
CA ILE A 88 -9.78 -11.41 29.17
C ILE A 88 -9.36 -10.18 29.96
N ASN A 89 -10.14 -9.80 30.96
CA ASN A 89 -9.74 -8.77 31.90
C ASN A 89 -9.06 -9.43 33.09
N ASN A 90 -7.79 -9.09 33.29
CA ASN A 90 -7.00 -9.52 34.44
C ASN A 90 -7.41 -8.68 35.67
N LEU A 91 -8.60 -8.95 36.23
CA LEU A 91 -9.10 -8.29 37.44
C LEU A 91 -8.77 -9.15 38.68
N GLY A 92 -7.50 -9.49 38.85
CA GLY A 92 -7.01 -10.26 40.02
C GLY A 92 -7.28 -11.76 39.92
N ILE A 93 -7.82 -12.37 41.00
CA ILE A 93 -7.89 -13.83 41.23
C ILE A 93 -8.80 -14.58 40.23
N PHE A 94 -9.68 -13.87 39.50
CA PHE A 94 -10.59 -14.48 38.53
C PHE A 94 -10.51 -13.79 37.17
N ASP A 95 -10.20 -14.57 36.14
CA ASP A 95 -10.29 -14.15 34.74
C ASP A 95 -11.76 -14.03 34.34
N LYS A 96 -12.24 -12.78 34.19
CA LYS A 96 -13.55 -12.53 33.59
C LYS A 96 -13.40 -12.20 32.11
N LYS A 97 -13.98 -13.04 31.28
CA LYS A 97 -14.17 -12.78 29.84
C LYS A 97 -15.18 -11.66 29.67
N GLN A 98 -14.76 -10.56 29.03
CA GLN A 98 -15.64 -9.47 28.64
C GLN A 98 -15.83 -9.51 27.12
N ILE A 99 -17.09 -9.63 26.71
CA ILE A 99 -17.48 -9.56 25.30
C ILE A 99 -17.50 -8.10 24.85
N TYR A 100 -16.95 -7.85 23.67
CA TYR A 100 -17.03 -6.58 22.98
C TYR A 100 -17.25 -6.81 21.48
N TYR A 101 -17.59 -5.76 20.76
CA TYR A 101 -17.78 -5.83 19.32
C TYR A 101 -16.75 -4.95 18.63
N ARG A 102 -16.17 -5.48 17.57
CA ARG A 102 -15.43 -4.74 16.59
C ARG A 102 -16.35 -4.45 15.41
N MET A 103 -16.24 -3.27 14.83
CA MET A 103 -17.08 -2.86 13.72
C MET A 103 -16.32 -1.96 12.75
N ASP A 104 -16.77 -1.97 11.51
CA ASP A 104 -16.33 -1.05 10.47
C ASP A 104 -17.08 0.29 10.58
N PHE A 105 -16.84 1.17 9.60
CA PHE A 105 -17.50 2.47 9.55
C PHE A 105 -19.04 2.35 9.49
N SER A 106 -19.57 1.40 8.73
CA SER A 106 -21.02 1.19 8.59
C SER A 106 -21.66 0.74 9.90
N GLY A 107 -21.05 -0.20 10.60
CA GLY A 107 -21.51 -0.64 11.93
C GLY A 107 -21.41 0.49 12.96
N PHE A 108 -20.33 1.28 12.93
CA PHE A 108 -20.18 2.45 13.78
C PHE A 108 -21.30 3.47 13.56
N VAL A 109 -21.56 3.85 12.30
CA VAL A 109 -22.62 4.79 11.94
C VAL A 109 -23.97 4.30 12.42
N MET A 110 -24.30 3.04 12.15
CA MET A 110 -25.55 2.41 12.58
C MET A 110 -25.76 2.49 14.11
N LEU A 111 -24.70 2.28 14.89
CA LEU A 111 -24.75 2.35 16.34
C LEU A 111 -24.92 3.79 16.86
N VAL A 112 -24.16 4.73 16.29
CA VAL A 112 -24.04 6.10 16.81
C VAL A 112 -25.19 7.01 16.39
N MET A 113 -25.96 6.66 15.37
CA MET A 113 -27.19 7.39 15.00
C MET A 113 -28.18 7.53 16.17
N GLY A 114 -28.18 6.61 17.13
CA GLY A 114 -29.03 6.70 18.34
C GLY A 114 -28.46 7.60 19.45
N PHE A 115 -27.23 8.12 19.31
CA PHE A 115 -26.59 8.97 20.30
C PHE A 115 -26.81 10.45 19.96
N ASN A 116 -27.58 11.15 20.80
CA ASN A 116 -27.93 12.56 20.60
C ASN A 116 -27.23 13.49 21.59
N GLY A 117 -26.99 14.72 21.16
CA GLY A 117 -26.47 15.83 21.98
C GLY A 117 -25.23 16.50 21.39
N ALA A 118 -25.00 17.77 21.70
CA ALA A 118 -23.91 18.57 21.11
C ALA A 118 -22.51 17.94 21.25
N LYS A 119 -22.23 17.30 22.40
CA LYS A 119 -20.97 16.55 22.59
C LYS A 119 -20.90 15.29 21.72
N ALA A 120 -22.03 14.62 21.50
CA ALA A 120 -22.09 13.43 20.66
C ALA A 120 -21.84 13.78 19.18
N ASP A 121 -22.30 14.95 18.73
CA ASP A 121 -22.09 15.41 17.36
C ASP A 121 -20.62 15.73 17.08
N ALA A 122 -19.93 16.42 18.01
CA ALA A 122 -18.48 16.62 17.91
C ALA A 122 -17.70 15.29 17.87
N VAL A 123 -18.10 14.30 18.67
CA VAL A 123 -17.47 12.96 18.67
C VAL A 123 -17.73 12.22 17.36
N LYS A 124 -18.94 12.34 16.77
CA LYS A 124 -19.26 11.77 15.46
C LYS A 124 -18.34 12.32 14.38
N GLU A 125 -18.16 13.64 14.33
CA GLU A 125 -17.27 14.29 13.37
C GLU A 125 -15.82 13.81 13.55
N ALA A 126 -15.34 13.71 14.80
CA ALA A 126 -14.00 13.19 15.07
C ALA A 126 -13.80 11.74 14.57
N TYR A 127 -14.80 10.87 14.76
CA TYR A 127 -14.78 9.51 14.23
C TYR A 127 -14.77 9.48 12.71
N ILE A 128 -15.62 10.26 12.05
CA ILE A 128 -15.65 10.35 10.58
C ILE A 128 -14.26 10.74 10.05
N ASN A 129 -13.65 11.76 10.66
CA ASN A 129 -12.31 12.19 10.30
C ASN A 129 -11.25 11.09 10.54
N ALA A 130 -11.35 10.36 11.65
CA ALA A 130 -10.45 9.24 11.95
C ALA A 130 -10.57 8.09 10.93
N PHE A 131 -11.79 7.71 10.56
CA PHE A 131 -12.03 6.68 9.55
C PHE A 131 -11.52 7.09 8.17
N ASN A 132 -11.78 8.34 7.76
CA ASN A 132 -11.28 8.87 6.48
C ASN A 132 -9.75 8.92 6.44
N TRP A 133 -9.13 9.40 7.52
CA TRP A 133 -7.68 9.45 7.65
C TRP A 133 -7.06 8.05 7.57
N MET A 134 -7.57 7.09 8.36
CA MET A 134 -7.07 5.71 8.35
C MET A 134 -7.28 5.03 6.99
N SER A 135 -8.43 5.25 6.33
CA SER A 135 -8.69 4.72 4.99
C SER A 135 -7.70 5.25 3.97
N ALA A 136 -7.43 6.56 3.99
CA ALA A 136 -6.47 7.19 3.09
C ALA A 136 -5.06 6.67 3.34
N GLU A 137 -4.69 6.50 4.61
CA GLU A 137 -3.36 6.02 4.99
C GLU A 137 -3.14 4.55 4.57
N LEU A 138 -4.11 3.67 4.81
CA LEU A 138 -4.06 2.28 4.36
C LEU A 138 -3.97 2.16 2.82
N ARG A 139 -4.66 3.03 2.08
CA ARG A 139 -4.57 3.08 0.62
C ARG A 139 -3.16 3.45 0.15
N LYS A 140 -2.54 4.48 0.74
CA LYS A 140 -1.16 4.86 0.40
C LYS A 140 -0.18 3.71 0.63
N TYR A 141 -0.31 2.97 1.74
CA TYR A 141 0.54 1.81 1.99
C TYR A 141 0.34 0.73 0.92
N SER A 142 -0.92 0.44 0.55
CA SER A 142 -1.23 -0.53 -0.52
C SER A 142 -0.62 -0.11 -1.86
N GLU A 143 -0.82 1.14 -2.26
CA GLU A 143 -0.31 1.70 -3.52
C GLU A 143 1.23 1.67 -3.57
N SER A 144 1.89 2.01 -2.46
CA SER A 144 3.35 1.93 -2.34
C SER A 144 3.87 0.51 -2.54
N TYR A 145 3.23 -0.47 -1.89
CA TYR A 145 3.60 -1.89 -2.02
C TYR A 145 3.37 -2.41 -3.44
N GLU A 146 2.25 -2.04 -4.07
CA GLU A 146 1.94 -2.42 -5.45
C GLU A 146 2.95 -1.84 -6.44
N ALA A 147 3.35 -0.58 -6.25
CA ALA A 147 4.36 0.07 -7.09
C ALA A 147 5.72 -0.65 -7.01
N GLU A 148 6.16 -0.99 -5.81
CA GLU A 148 7.40 -1.75 -5.59
C GLU A 148 7.32 -3.14 -6.23
N ARG A 149 6.22 -3.87 -6.01
CA ARG A 149 5.99 -5.19 -6.62
C ARG A 149 6.03 -5.13 -8.14
N ASN A 150 5.39 -4.13 -8.73
CA ASN A 150 5.34 -3.96 -10.18
C ASN A 150 6.72 -3.63 -10.76
N ALA A 151 7.53 -2.83 -10.05
CA ALA A 151 8.91 -2.53 -10.44
C ALA A 151 9.79 -3.79 -10.46
N ILE A 152 9.74 -4.59 -9.39
CA ILE A 152 10.49 -5.85 -9.28
C ILE A 152 10.03 -6.85 -10.36
N MET A 153 8.73 -6.97 -10.59
CA MET A 153 8.20 -7.86 -11.63
C MET A 153 8.67 -7.44 -13.03
N LEU A 154 8.70 -6.13 -13.32
CA LEU A 154 9.20 -5.61 -14.59
C LEU A 154 10.69 -5.93 -14.78
N GLU A 155 11.50 -5.77 -13.72
CA GLU A 155 12.92 -6.15 -13.74
C GLU A 155 13.11 -7.64 -14.01
N TYR A 156 12.36 -8.49 -13.30
CA TYR A 156 12.37 -9.93 -13.53
C TYR A 156 12.02 -10.30 -14.98
N MET A 157 10.97 -9.68 -15.55
CA MET A 157 10.59 -9.92 -16.94
C MET A 157 11.68 -9.53 -17.93
N LYS A 158 12.34 -8.38 -17.72
CA LYS A 158 13.46 -7.91 -18.55
C LYS A 158 14.62 -8.90 -18.52
N GLU A 159 15.05 -9.32 -17.34
CA GLU A 159 16.17 -10.26 -17.18
C GLU A 159 15.86 -11.63 -17.79
N LYS A 160 14.64 -12.13 -17.57
CA LYS A 160 14.17 -13.37 -18.18
C LYS A 160 14.19 -13.29 -19.71
N ASP A 161 13.75 -12.16 -20.28
CA ASP A 161 13.75 -11.95 -21.72
C ASP A 161 15.18 -11.88 -22.28
N VAL A 162 16.10 -11.21 -21.59
CA VAL A 162 17.54 -11.15 -21.95
C VAL A 162 18.17 -12.54 -21.94
N ALA A 163 17.91 -13.34 -20.91
CA ALA A 163 18.41 -14.72 -20.82
C ALA A 163 17.85 -15.59 -21.97
N SER A 164 16.55 -15.49 -22.23
CA SER A 164 15.88 -16.17 -23.35
C SER A 164 16.46 -15.74 -24.70
N MET A 165 16.67 -14.43 -24.91
CA MET A 165 17.29 -13.90 -26.11
C MET A 165 18.72 -14.43 -26.29
N SER A 166 19.50 -14.49 -25.21
CA SER A 166 20.87 -15.01 -25.23
C SER A 166 20.90 -16.47 -25.68
N GLY A 167 19.99 -17.30 -25.19
CA GLY A 167 19.83 -18.68 -25.67
C GLY A 167 19.48 -18.78 -27.16
N ARG A 168 18.59 -17.92 -27.66
CA ARG A 168 18.26 -17.85 -29.10
C ARG A 168 19.45 -17.40 -29.94
N LEU A 169 20.21 -16.41 -29.46
CA LEU A 169 21.40 -15.89 -30.14
C LEU A 169 22.53 -16.92 -30.19
N LEU A 170 22.78 -17.65 -29.10
CA LEU A 170 23.76 -18.74 -29.07
C LEU A 170 23.39 -19.85 -30.05
N ASN A 171 22.12 -20.25 -30.08
CA ASN A 171 21.63 -21.23 -31.05
C ASN A 171 21.81 -20.74 -32.49
N ARG A 172 21.48 -19.48 -32.77
CA ARG A 172 21.69 -18.86 -34.09
C ARG A 172 23.17 -18.80 -34.48
N TRP A 173 24.06 -18.45 -33.54
CA TRP A 173 25.50 -18.46 -33.75
C TRP A 173 25.99 -19.85 -34.13
N GLY A 174 25.67 -20.86 -33.29
CA GLY A 174 26.14 -22.23 -33.47
C GLY A 174 25.61 -22.90 -34.74
N LYS A 175 24.30 -22.81 -35.00
CA LYS A 175 23.65 -23.53 -36.11
C LYS A 175 23.72 -22.82 -37.46
N ILE A 176 23.76 -21.49 -37.47
CA ILE A 176 23.60 -20.71 -38.71
C ILE A 176 24.89 -19.94 -39.03
N LYS A 177 25.33 -19.05 -38.14
CA LYS A 177 26.39 -18.09 -38.49
C LYS A 177 27.78 -18.72 -38.52
N LYS A 178 28.14 -19.53 -37.54
CA LYS A 178 29.48 -20.13 -37.42
C LYS A 178 29.83 -21.01 -38.65
N PRO A 179 28.99 -21.96 -39.11
CA PRO A 179 29.31 -22.76 -40.29
C PRO A 179 29.43 -21.92 -41.57
N GLN A 180 28.54 -20.94 -41.77
CA GLN A 180 28.57 -20.06 -42.94
C GLN A 180 29.87 -19.24 -43.03
N LEU A 181 30.32 -18.70 -41.90
CA LEU A 181 31.55 -17.91 -41.83
C LEU A 181 32.79 -18.77 -42.03
N LEU A 182 32.88 -19.92 -41.36
CA LEU A 182 34.00 -20.85 -41.55
C LEU A 182 34.11 -21.32 -43.00
N ALA A 183 32.99 -21.65 -43.65
CA ALA A 183 32.98 -22.02 -45.06
C ALA A 183 33.45 -20.87 -45.97
N ARG A 184 33.12 -19.62 -45.63
CA ARG A 184 33.58 -18.44 -46.39
C ARG A 184 35.07 -18.18 -46.18
N ILE A 185 35.58 -18.34 -44.97
CA ILE A 185 37.02 -18.22 -44.66
C ILE A 185 37.80 -19.28 -45.42
N GLY A 186 37.41 -20.56 -45.36
CA GLY A 186 38.10 -21.64 -46.07
C GLY A 186 38.12 -21.44 -47.59
N ARG A 187 37.04 -20.90 -48.18
CA ARG A 187 37.06 -20.49 -49.60
C ARG A 187 38.11 -19.41 -49.88
N LEU A 188 38.20 -18.39 -49.04
CA LEU A 188 39.18 -17.32 -49.21
C LEU A 188 40.63 -17.83 -49.07
N GLU A 189 40.88 -18.73 -48.11
CA GLU A 189 42.20 -19.35 -47.92
C GLU A 189 42.63 -20.15 -49.16
N GLN A 190 41.72 -20.92 -49.76
CA GLN A 190 41.97 -21.65 -51.01
C GLN A 190 42.32 -20.72 -52.19
N HIS A 191 41.64 -19.58 -52.31
CA HIS A 191 41.95 -18.59 -53.36
C HIS A 191 43.28 -17.87 -53.06
N GLY A 192 43.63 -17.68 -51.79
CA GLY A 192 44.91 -17.12 -51.36
C GLY A 192 46.11 -18.04 -51.63
N GLN A 193 45.90 -19.36 -51.65
CA GLN A 193 46.90 -20.38 -52.02
C GLN A 193 47.02 -20.56 -53.54
N THR A 194 46.92 -19.47 -54.29
CA THR A 194 47.31 -19.51 -55.71
C THR A 194 48.82 -19.71 -55.79
N VAL A 195 49.24 -20.90 -56.18
CA VAL A 195 50.64 -21.24 -56.43
C VAL A 195 51.15 -20.37 -57.58
N ILE A 196 52.28 -19.67 -57.40
CA ILE A 196 52.93 -18.96 -58.51
C ILE A 196 53.36 -20.04 -59.53
N PRO A 197 52.88 -20.01 -60.78
CA PRO A 197 53.28 -21.00 -61.78
C PRO A 197 54.79 -20.96 -61.98
N GLY A 198 55.50 -22.03 -61.60
CA GLY A 198 56.95 -22.17 -61.80
C GLY A 198 57.82 -22.18 -60.53
N LEU A 199 57.26 -22.01 -59.33
CA LEU A 199 57.97 -22.26 -58.06
C LEU A 199 57.49 -23.58 -57.46
N THR A 200 58.13 -24.69 -57.83
CA THR A 200 58.11 -25.91 -57.01
C THR A 200 59.17 -25.78 -55.92
N ASN A 201 58.83 -26.21 -54.70
CA ASN A 201 59.77 -26.28 -53.56
C ASN A 201 61.11 -26.90 -53.93
#